data_AF-A0A482UIM3-F1
#
_entry.id   AF-A0A482UIM3-F1
#
_cell.length_a   1.000
_cell.length_b   1.000
_cell.length_c   1.000
_cell.angle_alpha   90.00
_cell.angle_beta   90.00
_cell.angle_gamma   90.00
#
_symmetry.space_group_name_H-M   'P 1'
#
loop_
_entity.id
_entity.type
_entity.pdbx_description
1 polymer ?
#
loop_
_entity_poly.entity_id
_entity_poly.type
_entity_poly.pdbx_seq_one_letter_code
_entity_poly.pdbx_strand_id
1 'polypeptide(L)'
;MADDLPGFADMKAKLDGIQSGATSNATDAQLRARSTHTGQQAQSTITGLSTSLAAKADLNNTVLQYNGATKFQTTSAGVSITGTFSATSDRKFKSNEQPHDAAVAWSRLCALQVKTYRYDLIGKDYTGFIAQEVQQVYPNSVDLVESDDGRHLVLTKDEIIADLVAVVQEQQRRLSRLEDLHDAAK
;
A
#
# COMPACT_ATOMS: atom_id res chain seq x y z
N MET A 1 47.89 -40.88 59.05
CA MET A 1 48.02 -39.61 58.32
C MET A 1 47.72 -39.93 56.85
N ALA A 2 46.51 -39.56 56.42
CA ALA A 2 45.93 -39.58 55.07
C ALA A 2 44.42 -39.80 55.31
N ASP A 3 43.71 -38.72 55.68
CA ASP A 3 42.78 -38.07 54.75
C ASP A 3 41.55 -38.93 54.46
N ASP A 4 40.74 -39.15 55.51
CA ASP A 4 39.30 -39.40 55.34
C ASP A 4 38.60 -38.04 55.30
N LEU A 5 38.99 -37.22 54.32
CA LEU A 5 38.32 -35.97 54.03
C LEU A 5 37.02 -36.34 53.31
N PRO A 6 35.84 -36.10 53.90
CA PRO A 6 34.55 -36.56 53.36
C PRO A 6 34.29 -36.11 51.92
N GLY A 7 34.96 -35.05 51.45
CA GLY A 7 34.89 -34.62 50.05
C GLY A 7 35.51 -35.60 49.03
N PHE A 8 36.50 -36.41 49.40
CA PHE A 8 37.17 -37.32 48.45
C PHE A 8 36.30 -38.52 48.04
N ALA A 9 35.56 -39.10 49.00
CA ALA A 9 34.63 -40.18 48.72
C ALA A 9 33.48 -39.71 47.81
N ASP A 10 32.95 -38.51 48.06
CA ASP A 10 31.91 -37.89 47.24
C ASP A 10 32.40 -37.55 45.82
N MET A 11 33.65 -37.09 45.69
CA MET A 11 34.27 -36.84 44.40
C MET A 11 34.49 -38.13 43.61
N LYS A 12 34.95 -39.20 44.28
CA LYS A 12 35.14 -40.50 43.65
C LYS A 12 33.80 -41.07 43.17
N ALA A 13 32.74 -40.99 43.96
CA ALA A 13 31.41 -41.44 43.55
C ALA A 13 30.89 -40.67 42.32
N LYS A 14 31.10 -39.34 42.28
CA LYS A 14 30.76 -38.51 41.12
C LYS A 14 31.58 -38.89 39.87
N LEU A 15 32.87 -39.18 40.04
CA LEU A 15 33.77 -39.55 38.95
C LEU A 15 33.47 -40.95 38.40
N ASP A 16 33.21 -41.91 39.29
CA ASP A 16 32.82 -43.28 38.94
C ASP A 16 31.47 -43.32 38.20
N GLY A 17 30.62 -42.30 38.38
CA GLY A 17 29.35 -42.13 37.67
C GLY A 17 29.46 -41.57 36.24
N ILE A 18 30.65 -41.12 35.82
CA ILE A 18 30.87 -40.63 34.46
C ILE A 18 31.18 -41.82 33.55
N GLN A 19 30.33 -42.06 32.54
CA GLN A 19 30.53 -43.15 31.58
C GLN A 19 31.90 -43.02 30.88
N SER A 20 32.63 -44.13 30.76
CA SER A 20 33.88 -44.19 30.00
C SER A 20 33.63 -43.74 28.55
N GLY A 21 34.34 -42.71 28.10
CA GLY A 21 34.15 -42.10 26.78
C GLY A 21 33.08 -40.99 26.72
N ALA A 22 32.56 -40.52 27.86
CA ALA A 22 31.75 -39.32 27.91
C ALA A 22 32.49 -38.17 27.22
N THR A 23 31.93 -37.67 26.11
CA THR A 23 32.53 -36.59 25.33
C THR A 23 32.64 -35.35 26.19
N SER A 24 33.84 -34.76 26.29
CA SER A 24 34.02 -33.42 26.84
C SER A 24 33.02 -32.47 26.20
N ASN A 25 32.43 -31.59 27.00
CA ASN A 25 31.54 -30.54 26.47
C ASN A 25 32.22 -29.84 25.29
N ALA A 26 31.43 -29.51 24.26
CA ALA A 26 31.91 -28.68 23.17
C ALA A 26 32.54 -27.40 23.74
N THR A 27 33.66 -26.97 23.16
CA THR A 27 34.33 -25.73 23.61
C THR A 27 33.38 -24.54 23.50
N ASP A 28 33.55 -23.53 24.35
CA ASP A 28 32.76 -22.29 24.29
C ASP A 28 32.79 -21.63 22.89
N ALA A 29 33.86 -21.86 22.12
CA ALA A 29 33.97 -21.43 20.73
C ALA A 29 32.99 -22.16 19.80
N GLN A 30 32.80 -23.46 19.99
CA GLN A 30 31.84 -24.28 19.24
C GLN A 30 30.39 -23.98 19.63
N LEU A 31 30.13 -23.62 20.90
CA LEU A 31 28.80 -23.24 21.38
C LEU A 31 28.36 -21.85 20.91
N ARG A 32 29.30 -20.92 20.66
CA ARG A 32 28.99 -19.57 20.14
C ARG A 32 28.94 -19.47 18.62
N ALA A 33 29.57 -20.40 17.90
CA ALA A 33 29.59 -20.36 16.44
C ALA A 33 28.19 -20.66 15.88
N ARG A 34 27.47 -19.63 15.42
CA ARG A 34 26.14 -19.83 14.78
C ARG A 34 26.20 -20.73 13.53
N SER A 35 27.38 -20.90 12.93
CA SER A 35 27.62 -21.82 11.81
C SER A 35 27.52 -23.31 12.18
N THR A 36 27.67 -23.68 13.46
CA THR A 36 27.51 -25.07 13.94
C THR A 36 26.10 -25.35 14.49
N HIS A 37 25.25 -24.33 14.60
CA HIS A 37 23.84 -24.48 14.97
C HIS A 37 22.97 -24.83 13.74
N THR A 38 22.97 -26.11 13.35
CA THR A 38 22.20 -26.63 12.20
C THR A 38 20.80 -27.15 12.56
N GLY A 39 20.42 -27.10 13.83
CA GLY A 39 19.12 -27.58 14.31
C GLY A 39 17.95 -26.78 13.73
N GLN A 40 16.96 -27.47 13.18
CA GLN A 40 15.67 -26.89 12.83
C GLN A 40 14.75 -26.97 14.05
N GLN A 41 14.08 -25.87 14.38
CA GLN A 41 13.07 -25.84 15.44
C GLN A 41 11.69 -25.60 14.83
N ALA A 42 10.75 -26.52 15.05
CA ALA A 42 9.38 -26.32 14.62
C ALA A 42 8.75 -25.16 15.41
N GLN A 43 8.03 -24.27 14.71
CA GLN A 43 7.34 -23.12 15.30
C GLN A 43 6.47 -23.51 16.50
N SER A 44 5.81 -24.66 16.45
CA SER A 44 4.93 -25.18 17.49
C SER A 44 5.62 -25.41 18.84
N THR A 45 6.95 -25.56 18.85
CA THR A 45 7.72 -25.77 20.09
C THR A 45 8.06 -24.46 20.81
N ILE A 46 7.82 -23.31 20.17
CA ILE A 46 8.03 -21.98 20.76
C ILE A 46 6.68 -21.47 21.27
N THR A 47 6.48 -21.55 22.60
CA THR A 47 5.26 -21.08 23.27
C THR A 47 4.93 -19.64 22.88
N GLY A 48 3.70 -19.42 22.40
CA GLY A 48 3.18 -18.09 22.05
C GLY A 48 3.59 -17.54 20.68
N LEU A 49 4.48 -18.22 19.94
CA LEU A 49 4.88 -17.77 18.61
C LEU A 49 3.72 -17.84 17.60
N SER A 50 3.00 -18.97 17.57
CA SER A 50 1.85 -19.13 16.67
C SER A 50 0.74 -18.12 16.93
N THR A 51 0.43 -17.86 18.20
CA THR A 51 -0.56 -16.84 18.59
C THR A 51 -0.10 -15.43 18.19
N SER A 52 1.18 -15.12 18.41
CA SER A 52 1.74 -13.81 18.07
C SER A 52 1.76 -13.57 16.57
N LEU A 53 2.05 -14.61 15.77
CA LEU A 53 2.04 -14.53 14.31
C LEU A 53 0.61 -14.42 13.76
N ALA A 54 -0.34 -15.20 14.32
CA ALA A 54 -1.75 -15.10 13.96
C ALA A 54 -2.31 -13.70 14.23
N ALA A 55 -1.99 -13.10 15.38
CA ALA A 55 -2.37 -11.73 15.70
C ALA A 55 -1.76 -10.66 14.78
N LYS A 56 -0.74 -11.00 13.97
CA LYS A 56 -0.22 -10.15 12.88
C LYS A 56 -0.87 -10.43 11.53
N ALA A 57 -1.44 -11.63 11.35
CA ALA A 57 -2.07 -12.08 10.11
C ALA A 57 -3.59 -11.81 10.07
N ASP A 58 -4.25 -11.67 11.23
CA ASP A 58 -5.68 -11.36 11.35
C ASP A 58 -5.96 -9.89 10.98
N LEU A 59 -5.79 -9.57 9.70
CA LEU A 59 -6.08 -8.26 9.18
C LEU A 59 -7.21 -8.36 8.15
N ASN A 60 -8.41 -8.04 8.60
CA ASN A 60 -9.51 -7.57 7.74
C ASN A 60 -9.17 -6.25 7.01
N ASN A 61 -7.88 -5.84 7.01
CA ASN A 61 -7.31 -4.71 6.30
C ASN A 61 -5.86 -4.97 5.82
N THR A 62 -5.56 -4.83 4.54
CA THR A 62 -4.17 -4.78 4.08
C THR A 62 -3.48 -3.51 4.59
N VAL A 63 -2.37 -3.66 5.33
CA VAL A 63 -1.52 -2.57 5.83
C VAL A 63 -0.08 -2.75 5.34
N LEU A 64 0.46 -1.76 4.64
CA LEU A 64 1.87 -1.70 4.25
C LEU A 64 2.59 -0.66 5.10
N GLN A 65 3.68 -1.05 5.76
CA GLN A 65 4.46 -0.20 6.66
C GLN A 65 5.88 -0.04 6.14
N TYR A 66 6.48 1.13 6.38
CA TYR A 66 7.90 1.38 6.17
C TYR A 66 8.47 2.12 7.38
N ASN A 67 9.55 1.59 7.95
CA ASN A 67 10.22 2.12 9.14
C ASN A 67 9.26 2.40 10.31
N GLY A 68 8.37 1.46 10.61
CA GLY A 68 7.39 1.56 11.71
C GLY A 68 6.20 2.49 11.45
N ALA A 69 6.09 3.09 10.25
CA ALA A 69 4.98 3.96 9.88
C ALA A 69 4.11 3.33 8.79
N THR A 70 2.78 3.40 8.95
CA THR A 70 1.80 3.02 7.92
C THR A 70 1.95 3.92 6.70
N LYS A 71 2.10 3.31 5.51
CA LYS A 71 2.19 3.99 4.21
C LYS A 71 0.96 3.78 3.37
N PHE A 72 0.37 2.59 3.47
CA PHE A 72 -0.87 2.24 2.81
C PHE A 72 -1.72 1.43 3.78
N GLN A 73 -3.00 1.74 3.87
CA GLN A 73 -3.95 0.97 4.66
C GLN A 73 -5.30 0.95 3.97
N THR A 74 -5.87 -0.25 3.82
CA THR A 74 -7.29 -0.39 3.51
C THR A 74 -8.13 -0.15 4.76
N THR A 75 -9.29 0.45 4.56
CA THR A 75 -10.28 0.78 5.59
C THR A 75 -11.65 0.40 5.03
N SER A 76 -12.66 0.37 5.89
CA SER A 76 -14.05 0.23 5.42
C SER A 76 -14.50 1.35 4.48
N ALA A 77 -13.80 2.49 4.47
CA ALA A 77 -14.09 3.64 3.62
C ALA A 77 -13.23 3.71 2.34
N GLY A 78 -12.41 2.69 2.05
CA GLY A 78 -11.47 2.68 0.92
C GLY A 78 -10.01 2.67 1.39
N VAL A 79 -9.13 3.46 0.76
CA VAL A 79 -7.68 3.42 1.01
C VAL A 79 -7.20 4.75 1.61
N SER A 80 -6.32 4.65 2.62
CA SER A 80 -5.54 5.77 3.14
C SER A 80 -4.06 5.60 2.79
N ILE A 81 -3.46 6.62 2.17
CA ILE A 81 -2.04 6.67 1.81
C ILE A 81 -1.35 7.76 2.63
N THR A 82 -0.31 7.40 3.37
CA THR A 82 0.54 8.38 4.05
C THR A 82 1.60 8.88 3.08
N GLY A 83 1.39 10.07 2.53
CA GLY A 83 2.30 10.70 1.57
C GLY A 83 1.60 10.96 0.23
N THR A 84 2.35 10.88 -0.86
CA THR A 84 1.84 11.13 -2.21
C THR A 84 1.58 9.82 -2.96
N PHE A 85 0.55 9.84 -3.80
CA PHE A 85 0.34 8.86 -4.87
C PHE A 85 0.92 9.44 -6.16
N SER A 86 1.69 8.67 -6.91
CA SER A 86 2.25 9.08 -8.19
C SER A 86 1.94 8.06 -9.27
N ALA A 87 1.48 8.53 -10.43
CA ALA A 87 1.26 7.73 -11.62
C ALA A 87 2.39 7.97 -12.62
N THR A 88 2.86 6.90 -13.27
CA THR A 88 3.90 7.02 -14.30
C THR A 88 3.32 7.71 -15.54
N SER A 89 3.93 8.82 -15.94
CA SER A 89 3.44 9.69 -17.04
C SER A 89 4.57 10.14 -17.98
N ASP A 90 5.68 9.40 -17.99
CA ASP A 90 6.88 9.66 -18.80
C ASP A 90 6.58 9.50 -20.30
N ARG A 91 7.08 10.42 -21.13
CA ARG A 91 6.94 10.42 -22.60
C ARG A 91 7.39 9.10 -23.22
N LYS A 92 8.38 8.41 -22.66
CA LYS A 92 8.86 7.13 -23.21
C LYS A 92 7.80 6.03 -23.25
N PHE A 93 6.72 6.18 -22.45
CA PHE A 93 5.59 5.26 -22.42
C PHE A 93 4.37 5.80 -23.19
N LYS A 94 4.56 6.85 -24.00
CA LYS A 94 3.50 7.50 -24.77
C LYS A 94 3.92 7.65 -26.23
N SER A 95 2.95 7.57 -27.12
CA SER A 95 3.13 7.77 -28.56
C SER A 95 1.90 8.48 -29.11
N ASN A 96 2.02 9.05 -30.32
CA ASN A 96 0.93 9.76 -31.01
C ASN A 96 0.34 10.91 -30.18
N GLU A 97 1.18 11.68 -29.48
CA GLU A 97 0.77 12.88 -28.75
C GLU A 97 0.16 13.91 -29.72
N GLN A 98 -1.05 14.38 -29.43
CA GLN A 98 -1.76 15.41 -30.21
C GLN A 98 -2.16 16.59 -29.31
N PRO A 99 -2.27 17.82 -29.86
CA PRO A 99 -2.85 18.94 -29.12
C PRO A 99 -4.28 18.63 -28.69
N HIS A 100 -4.66 19.12 -27.51
CA HIS A 100 -6.00 18.92 -26.97
C HIS A 100 -6.97 19.99 -27.50
N ASP A 101 -8.15 19.58 -27.98
CA ASP A 101 -9.15 20.50 -28.54
C ASP A 101 -10.07 21.04 -27.42
N ALA A 102 -9.89 22.32 -27.09
CA ALA A 102 -10.66 23.01 -26.06
C ALA A 102 -12.17 23.12 -26.39
N ALA A 103 -12.57 23.14 -27.66
CA ALA A 103 -13.98 23.21 -28.04
C ALA A 103 -14.70 21.87 -27.83
N VAL A 104 -14.02 20.77 -28.17
CA VAL A 104 -14.50 19.41 -27.86
C VAL A 104 -14.54 19.20 -26.35
N ALA A 105 -13.46 19.59 -25.64
CA ALA A 105 -13.41 19.53 -24.18
C ALA A 105 -14.56 20.31 -23.53
N TRP A 106 -14.83 21.54 -23.98
CA TRP A 106 -15.97 22.34 -23.52
C TRP A 106 -17.31 21.63 -23.73
N SER A 107 -17.52 21.07 -24.92
CA SER A 107 -18.76 20.36 -25.25
C SER A 107 -18.98 19.15 -24.33
N ARG A 108 -17.92 18.39 -24.03
CA ARG A 108 -17.98 17.27 -23.08
C ARG A 108 -18.25 17.74 -21.65
N LEU A 109 -17.56 18.78 -21.17
CA LEU A 109 -17.77 19.33 -19.83
C LEU A 109 -19.20 19.85 -19.63
N CYS A 110 -19.78 20.51 -20.63
CA CYS A 110 -21.17 20.96 -20.59
C CYS A 110 -22.18 19.80 -20.52
N ALA A 111 -21.82 18.62 -21.02
CA ALA A 111 -22.67 17.44 -20.96
C ALA A 111 -22.59 16.70 -19.61
N LEU A 112 -21.60 17.02 -18.76
CA LEU A 112 -21.48 16.41 -17.43
C LEU A 112 -22.58 16.90 -16.48
N GLN A 113 -23.12 15.97 -15.70
CA GLN A 113 -24.11 16.27 -14.66
C GLN A 113 -23.47 16.13 -13.28
N VAL A 114 -23.33 17.25 -12.58
CA VAL A 114 -22.90 17.25 -11.16
C VAL A 114 -24.07 16.84 -10.29
N LYS A 115 -23.83 15.91 -9.37
CA LYS A 115 -24.84 15.43 -8.42
C LYS A 115 -24.33 15.48 -7.00
N THR A 116 -25.25 15.70 -6.06
CA THR A 116 -25.05 15.45 -4.64
C THR A 116 -25.78 14.16 -4.29
N TYR A 117 -25.12 13.27 -3.54
CA TYR A 117 -25.65 11.97 -3.18
C TYR A 117 -25.10 11.53 -1.82
N ARG A 118 -25.86 10.67 -1.14
CA ARG A 118 -25.39 9.92 0.03
C ARG A 118 -24.54 8.75 -0.49
N TYR A 119 -23.26 8.72 -0.16
CA TYR A 119 -22.39 7.61 -0.51
C TYR A 119 -22.50 6.54 0.57
N ASP A 120 -23.37 5.56 0.32
CA ASP A 120 -23.75 4.54 1.30
C ASP A 120 -22.56 3.70 1.77
N LEU A 121 -21.62 3.38 0.87
CA LEU A 121 -20.41 2.60 1.19
C LEU A 121 -19.59 3.23 2.32
N ILE A 122 -19.49 4.55 2.35
CA ILE A 122 -18.63 5.27 3.30
C ILE A 122 -19.38 6.08 4.34
N GLY A 123 -20.70 6.07 4.32
CA GLY A 123 -21.47 6.76 5.36
C GLY A 123 -21.51 8.29 5.22
N LYS A 124 -21.23 8.89 4.05
CA LYS A 124 -21.09 10.36 3.90
C LYS A 124 -21.84 10.94 2.71
N ASP A 125 -22.28 12.19 2.84
CA ASP A 125 -22.74 12.97 1.69
C ASP A 125 -21.56 13.42 0.84
N TYR A 126 -21.74 13.36 -0.47
CA TYR A 126 -20.70 13.69 -1.44
C TYR A 126 -21.30 14.44 -2.62
N THR A 127 -20.51 15.34 -3.21
CA THR A 127 -20.83 15.98 -4.49
C THR A 127 -19.83 15.50 -5.52
N GLY A 128 -20.33 15.02 -6.65
CA GLY A 128 -19.51 14.40 -7.68
C GLY A 128 -20.32 14.01 -8.91
N PHE A 129 -19.97 12.87 -9.47
CA PHE A 129 -20.54 12.36 -10.71
C PHE A 129 -20.95 10.89 -10.55
N ILE A 130 -21.95 10.48 -11.31
CA ILE A 130 -22.38 9.09 -11.40
C ILE A 130 -21.67 8.43 -12.58
N ALA A 131 -20.95 7.32 -12.34
CA ALA A 131 -20.10 6.70 -13.35
C ALA A 131 -20.85 6.31 -14.64
N GLN A 132 -22.09 5.84 -14.53
CA GLN A 132 -22.96 5.49 -15.66
C GLN A 132 -23.27 6.70 -16.56
N GLU A 133 -23.38 7.89 -15.98
CA GLU A 133 -23.66 9.13 -16.73
C GLU A 133 -22.37 9.67 -17.35
N VAL A 134 -21.27 9.61 -16.60
CA VAL A 134 -19.95 9.99 -17.13
C VAL A 134 -19.56 9.10 -18.30
N GLN A 135 -19.85 7.80 -18.26
CA GLN A 135 -19.49 6.85 -19.33
C GLN A 135 -20.07 7.24 -20.70
N GLN A 136 -21.22 7.94 -20.74
CA GLN A 136 -21.82 8.42 -21.98
C GLN A 136 -21.02 9.56 -22.63
N VAL A 137 -20.21 10.27 -21.85
CA VAL A 137 -19.44 11.45 -22.27
C VAL A 137 -17.94 11.17 -22.32
N TYR A 138 -17.42 10.40 -21.35
CA TYR A 138 -16.03 10.01 -21.16
C TYR A 138 -15.93 8.48 -20.97
N PRO A 139 -16.10 7.69 -22.03
CA PRO A 139 -16.11 6.23 -21.91
C PRO A 139 -14.80 5.66 -21.39
N ASN A 140 -13.66 6.28 -21.72
CA ASN A 140 -12.33 5.83 -21.28
C ASN A 140 -12.00 6.20 -19.84
N SER A 141 -12.80 7.07 -19.20
CA SER A 141 -12.63 7.43 -17.79
C SER A 141 -13.38 6.49 -16.86
N VAL A 142 -14.16 5.54 -17.40
CA VAL A 142 -15.02 4.64 -16.63
C VAL A 142 -14.69 3.18 -16.92
N ASP A 143 -14.28 2.46 -15.88
CA ASP A 143 -13.96 1.03 -15.97
C ASP A 143 -15.01 0.18 -15.25
N LEU A 144 -15.24 -1.04 -15.75
CA LEU A 144 -16.05 -2.05 -15.07
C LEU A 144 -15.13 -2.88 -14.17
N VAL A 145 -15.43 -2.90 -12.88
CA VAL A 145 -14.73 -3.72 -11.90
C VAL A 145 -15.64 -4.87 -11.48
N GLU A 146 -15.11 -6.09 -11.56
CA GLU A 146 -15.76 -7.29 -11.03
C GLU A 146 -15.13 -7.63 -9.68
N SER A 147 -15.98 -7.83 -8.68
CA SER A 147 -15.60 -8.17 -7.31
C SER A 147 -16.54 -9.22 -6.74
N ASP A 148 -16.22 -9.77 -5.58
CA ASP A 148 -17.05 -10.79 -4.91
C ASP A 148 -18.48 -10.25 -4.61
N ASP A 149 -18.61 -8.94 -4.40
CA ASP A 149 -19.88 -8.23 -4.16
C ASP A 149 -20.63 -7.86 -5.47
N GLY A 150 -20.14 -8.35 -6.61
CA GLY A 150 -20.71 -8.11 -7.93
C GLY A 150 -19.94 -7.06 -8.74
N ARG A 151 -20.59 -6.60 -9.82
CA ARG A 151 -19.98 -5.72 -10.81
C ARG A 151 -20.40 -4.28 -10.56
N HIS A 152 -19.43 -3.37 -10.58
CA HIS A 152 -19.68 -1.94 -10.44
C HIS A 152 -18.77 -1.14 -11.36
N LEU A 153 -19.20 0.07 -11.72
CA LEU A 153 -18.38 0.99 -12.50
C LEU A 153 -17.55 1.87 -11.57
N VAL A 154 -16.30 2.13 -11.94
CA VAL A 154 -15.40 3.05 -11.26
C VAL A 154 -15.03 4.21 -12.18
N LEU A 155 -14.67 5.36 -11.60
CA LEU A 155 -14.39 6.59 -12.33
C LEU A 155 -12.97 7.09 -12.03
N THR A 156 -12.17 7.29 -13.09
CA THR A 156 -10.96 8.10 -13.06
C THR A 156 -11.28 9.52 -13.50
N LYS A 157 -10.57 10.52 -12.97
CA LYS A 157 -10.88 11.95 -13.23
C LYS A 157 -9.85 12.64 -14.13
N ASP A 158 -8.79 11.95 -14.53
CA ASP A 158 -7.64 12.55 -15.21
C ASP A 158 -8.01 13.22 -16.53
N GLU A 159 -8.87 12.58 -17.34
CA GLU A 159 -9.32 13.14 -18.62
C GLU A 159 -10.23 14.37 -18.40
N ILE A 160 -11.13 14.33 -17.42
CA ILE A 160 -12.01 15.46 -17.07
C ILE A 160 -11.16 16.65 -16.59
N ILE A 161 -10.14 16.40 -15.79
CA ILE A 161 -9.20 17.45 -15.33
C ILE A 161 -8.43 18.02 -16.52
N ALA A 162 -7.97 17.20 -17.47
CA ALA A 162 -7.29 17.67 -18.68
C ALA A 162 -8.20 18.56 -19.54
N ASP A 163 -9.49 18.20 -19.68
CA ASP A 163 -10.50 19.04 -20.35
C ASP A 163 -10.68 20.39 -19.66
N LEU A 164 -10.79 20.39 -18.33
CA LEU A 164 -10.91 21.63 -17.54
C LEU A 164 -9.73 22.56 -17.80
N VAL A 165 -8.50 22.02 -17.82
CA VAL A 165 -7.29 22.82 -18.09
C VAL A 165 -7.33 23.41 -19.50
N ALA A 166 -7.65 22.63 -20.53
CA ALA A 166 -7.70 23.13 -21.90
C ALA A 166 -8.76 24.22 -22.10
N VAL A 167 -9.93 24.05 -21.50
CA VAL A 167 -10.99 25.07 -21.53
C VAL A 167 -10.55 26.35 -20.84
N VAL A 168 -9.94 26.26 -19.64
CA VAL A 168 -9.47 27.45 -18.92
C VAL A 168 -8.39 28.20 -19.71
N GLN A 169 -7.46 27.47 -20.33
CA GLN A 169 -6.43 28.07 -21.19
C GLN A 169 -7.05 28.80 -22.40
N GLU A 170 -8.01 28.18 -23.06
CA GLU A 170 -8.71 28.79 -24.21
C GLU A 170 -9.56 29.99 -23.78
N GLN A 171 -10.21 29.93 -22.62
CA GLN A 171 -10.93 31.06 -22.04
C GLN A 171 -10.00 32.24 -21.77
N GLN A 172 -8.82 32.00 -21.15
CA GLN A 172 -7.83 33.04 -20.92
C GLN A 172 -7.34 33.66 -22.24
N ARG A 173 -7.09 32.84 -23.26
CA ARG A 173 -6.68 33.31 -24.59
C ARG A 173 -7.75 34.21 -25.23
N ARG A 174 -9.03 33.87 -25.07
CA ARG A 174 -10.14 34.68 -25.57
C ARG A 174 -10.28 35.99 -24.80
N LEU A 175 -10.15 35.95 -23.47
CA LEU A 175 -10.19 37.14 -22.62
C LEU A 175 -9.10 38.14 -22.99
N SER A 176 -7.84 37.69 -23.09
CA SER A 176 -6.74 38.58 -23.48
C SER A 176 -6.94 39.19 -24.87
N ARG A 177 -7.45 38.42 -25.82
CA ARG A 177 -7.81 38.97 -27.15
C ARG A 177 -8.89 40.04 -27.05
N LEU A 178 -9.90 39.85 -26.20
CA LEU A 178 -10.96 40.84 -26.00
C LEU A 178 -10.43 42.12 -25.34
N GLU A 179 -9.51 41.99 -24.37
CA GLU A 179 -8.83 43.11 -23.73
C GLU A 179 -7.99 43.91 -24.73
N ASP A 180 -7.18 43.24 -25.55
CA ASP A 180 -6.37 43.88 -26.60
C ASP A 180 -7.24 44.67 -27.61
N LEU A 181 -8.37 44.08 -28.02
CA LEU A 181 -9.30 44.72 -28.95
C LEU A 181 -10.00 45.94 -28.32
N HIS A 182 -10.33 45.85 -27.03
CA HIS A 182 -10.94 46.95 -26.28
C HIS A 182 -9.96 48.12 -26.12
N ASP A 183 -8.69 47.83 -25.84
CA ASP A 183 -7.67 48.87 -25.70
C ASP A 183 -7.26 49.49 -27.02
N ALA A 184 -7.27 48.72 -28.13
CA ALA A 184 -7.07 49.27 -29.47
C ALA A 184 -8.24 50.14 -29.97
N ALA A 185 -9.42 50.02 -29.36
CA ALA A 185 -10.61 50.78 -29.73
C ALA A 185 -10.78 52.11 -28.97
N LYS A 186 -9.90 52.40 -28.00
CA LYS A 186 -9.85 53.69 -27.25
C LYS A 186 -8.86 54.66 -27.90
#